data_AF-A0A2V8N7P7-F1
#
_entry.id   AF-A0A2V8N7P7-F1
#
_cell.length_a   1.000
_cell.length_b   1.000
_cell.length_c   1.000
_cell.angle_alpha   90.00
_cell.angle_beta   90.00
_cell.angle_gamma   90.00
#
_symmetry.space_group_name_H-M   'P 1'
#
loop_
_entity.id
_entity.type
_entity.pdbx_description
1 polymer ?
#
loop_
_entity_poly.entity_id
_entity_poly.type
_entity_poly.pdbx_seq_one_letter_code
_entity_poly.pdbx_strand_id
1 'polypeptide(L)'
;MTDVSQDAWDSLVDLLNRFQTSLDRSRATTISNAALRDAGKKIVQQYFRYTKPHLVGLQIDADNLATLDSQMQSLLVLSNRRSRKRAYSQLLRQIGRFLQDVEFERENRLGQRIASPTVQQATPLTSVESRIFETLTQLVPSAALSYKQAILDLDSKERISFRGTANELRETLREVLDHLAPDDKVAKAPGFKLESGRTKPIQKQKVRYILKSRGLSKTAINAP
;
A
#
# COMPACT_ATOMS: atom_id res chain seq x y z
N MET A 1 -18.45 12.50 -8.47
CA MET A 1 -18.31 11.04 -8.24
C MET A 1 -18.33 10.87 -6.74
N THR A 2 -19.49 10.51 -6.20
CA THR A 2 -19.63 10.13 -4.78
C THR A 2 -18.69 8.97 -4.51
N ASP A 3 -17.90 9.10 -3.47
CA ASP A 3 -16.88 8.15 -3.10
C ASP A 3 -17.57 6.81 -2.76
N VAL A 4 -17.49 5.82 -3.65
CA VAL A 4 -18.05 4.45 -3.48
C VAL A 4 -17.61 3.81 -2.15
N SER A 5 -16.52 4.35 -1.62
CA SER A 5 -15.85 4.03 -0.36
C SER A 5 -16.65 4.48 0.89
N GLN A 6 -17.40 5.57 0.82
CA GLN A 6 -18.24 6.07 1.92
C GLN A 6 -19.52 5.20 2.08
N ASP A 7 -20.09 4.76 0.96
CA ASP A 7 -21.32 3.98 0.91
C ASP A 7 -21.22 2.59 1.60
N ALA A 8 -20.07 1.92 1.51
CA ALA A 8 -19.94 0.53 1.98
C ALA A 8 -19.89 0.39 3.51
N TRP A 9 -19.31 1.38 4.19
CA TRP A 9 -19.27 1.46 5.65
C TRP A 9 -20.62 1.89 6.21
N ASP A 10 -21.20 2.96 5.68
CA ASP A 10 -22.50 3.48 6.11
C ASP A 10 -23.61 2.43 5.92
N SER A 11 -23.57 1.69 4.81
CA SER A 11 -24.47 0.55 4.55
C SER A 11 -24.35 -0.55 5.62
N LEU A 12 -23.15 -0.87 6.10
CA LEU A 12 -22.97 -1.86 7.17
C LEU A 12 -23.57 -1.36 8.48
N VAL A 13 -23.29 -0.11 8.86
CA VAL A 13 -23.81 0.53 10.08
C VAL A 13 -25.34 0.56 10.05
N ASP A 14 -25.92 0.95 8.91
CA ASP A 14 -27.36 0.96 8.70
C ASP A 14 -27.99 -0.43 8.83
N LEU A 15 -27.38 -1.45 8.24
CA LEU A 15 -27.86 -2.82 8.35
C LEU A 15 -27.84 -3.32 9.80
N LEU A 16 -26.78 -3.01 10.54
CA LEU A 16 -26.67 -3.35 11.96
C LEU A 16 -27.73 -2.65 12.80
N ASN A 17 -27.96 -1.36 12.59
CA ASN A 17 -28.98 -0.58 13.31
C ASN A 17 -30.39 -1.10 13.02
N ARG A 18 -30.70 -1.41 11.75
CA ARG A 18 -32.00 -2.00 11.35
C ARG A 18 -32.19 -3.39 11.95
N PHE A 19 -31.12 -4.19 11.99
CA PHE A 19 -31.15 -5.53 12.58
C PHE A 19 -31.35 -5.48 14.09
N GLN A 20 -30.65 -4.58 14.80
CA GLN A 20 -30.85 -4.36 16.23
C GLN A 20 -32.30 -3.94 16.53
N THR A 21 -32.83 -2.97 15.79
CA THR A 21 -34.23 -2.54 15.91
C THR A 21 -35.21 -3.71 15.70
N SER A 22 -34.94 -4.57 14.71
CA SER A 22 -35.77 -5.74 14.41
C SER A 22 -35.71 -6.80 15.52
N LEU A 23 -34.53 -7.00 16.12
CA LEU A 23 -34.36 -7.87 17.27
C LEU A 23 -35.10 -7.32 18.49
N ASP A 24 -34.99 -6.02 18.77
CA ASP A 24 -35.61 -5.39 19.93
C ASP A 24 -37.14 -5.48 19.88
N ARG A 25 -37.73 -5.28 18.70
CA ARG A 25 -39.17 -5.47 18.44
C ARG A 25 -39.64 -6.92 18.59
N SER A 26 -38.76 -7.89 18.39
CA SER A 26 -39.12 -9.30 18.55
C SER A 26 -39.36 -9.65 20.02
N ARG A 27 -40.56 -10.16 20.34
CA ARG A 27 -40.90 -10.68 21.67
C ARG A 27 -40.34 -12.09 21.93
N ALA A 28 -39.74 -12.72 20.92
CA ALA A 28 -39.24 -14.09 21.03
C ALA A 28 -37.97 -14.15 21.91
N THR A 29 -37.93 -15.12 22.83
CA THR A 29 -36.74 -15.41 23.64
C THR A 29 -35.63 -16.06 22.81
N THR A 30 -36.01 -16.75 21.73
CA THR A 30 -35.10 -17.45 20.82
C THR A 30 -35.44 -17.08 19.38
N ILE A 31 -34.42 -16.73 18.60
CA ILE A 31 -34.56 -16.36 17.20
C ILE A 31 -34.50 -17.63 16.35
N SER A 32 -35.63 -18.00 15.77
CA SER A 32 -35.77 -19.13 14.84
C SER A 32 -36.34 -18.75 13.48
N ASN A 33 -36.93 -17.55 13.34
CA ASN A 33 -37.51 -17.12 12.07
C ASN A 33 -36.42 -16.95 11.01
N ALA A 34 -36.75 -17.26 9.75
CA ALA A 34 -35.81 -17.16 8.64
C ALA A 34 -35.38 -15.70 8.38
N ALA A 35 -36.32 -14.75 8.38
CA ALA A 35 -36.06 -13.35 8.07
C ALA A 35 -34.96 -12.68 8.93
N LEU A 36 -34.98 -12.86 10.24
CA LEU A 36 -33.97 -12.33 11.17
C LEU A 36 -32.63 -13.04 11.00
N ARG A 37 -32.64 -14.36 10.80
CA ARG A 37 -31.41 -15.11 10.52
C ARG A 37 -30.76 -14.65 9.22
N ASP A 38 -31.57 -14.47 8.17
CA ASP A 38 -31.08 -14.03 6.87
C ASP A 38 -30.63 -12.57 6.89
N ALA A 39 -31.27 -11.71 7.70
CA ALA A 39 -30.77 -10.36 7.96
C ALA A 39 -29.37 -10.37 8.62
N GLY A 40 -29.16 -11.24 9.63
CA GLY A 40 -27.84 -11.43 10.23
C GLY A 40 -26.78 -11.92 9.24
N LYS A 41 -27.13 -12.88 8.35
CA LYS A 41 -26.23 -13.32 7.27
C LYS A 41 -25.90 -12.21 6.28
N LYS A 42 -26.88 -11.38 5.92
CA LYS A 42 -26.68 -10.24 5.00
C LYS A 42 -25.69 -9.23 5.56
N ILE A 43 -25.73 -8.94 6.87
CA ILE A 43 -24.72 -8.09 7.53
C ILE A 43 -23.32 -8.68 7.35
N VAL A 44 -23.15 -9.97 7.63
CA VAL A 44 -21.86 -10.65 7.50
C VAL A 44 -21.35 -10.62 6.05
N GLN A 45 -22.24 -10.85 5.09
CA GLN A 45 -21.91 -10.77 3.66
C GLN A 45 -21.52 -9.35 3.25
N GLN A 46 -22.26 -8.32 3.71
CA GLN A 46 -21.93 -6.93 3.46
C GLN A 46 -20.52 -6.60 3.96
N TYR A 47 -20.24 -7.00 5.21
CA TYR A 47 -18.95 -6.80 5.83
C TYR A 47 -17.81 -7.47 5.05
N PHE A 48 -17.86 -8.79 4.84
CA PHE A 48 -16.73 -9.49 4.22
C PHE A 48 -16.54 -9.19 2.73
N ARG A 49 -17.62 -8.86 2.01
CA ARG A 49 -17.56 -8.65 0.55
C ARG A 49 -17.30 -7.21 0.14
N TYR A 50 -17.72 -6.23 0.95
CA TYR A 50 -17.67 -4.82 0.59
C TYR A 50 -16.94 -3.98 1.62
N THR A 51 -17.32 -4.06 2.90
CA THR A 51 -16.74 -3.18 3.93
C THR A 51 -15.30 -3.53 4.27
N LYS A 52 -14.98 -4.80 4.54
CA LYS A 52 -13.63 -5.24 4.90
C LYS A 52 -12.60 -4.93 3.80
N PRO A 53 -12.81 -5.26 2.51
CA PRO A 53 -11.88 -4.89 1.45
C PRO A 53 -11.57 -3.39 1.42
N HIS A 54 -12.58 -2.55 1.68
CA HIS A 54 -12.42 -1.11 1.76
C HIS A 54 -11.57 -0.67 2.97
N LEU A 55 -11.84 -1.21 4.16
CA LEU A 55 -11.05 -0.92 5.37
C LEU A 55 -9.60 -1.38 5.25
N VAL A 56 -9.35 -2.54 4.65
CA VAL A 56 -7.99 -2.99 4.30
C VAL A 56 -7.34 -2.02 3.33
N GLY A 57 -8.10 -1.57 2.32
CA GLY A 57 -7.67 -0.54 1.39
C GLY A 57 -7.24 0.74 2.08
N LEU A 58 -7.90 1.13 3.19
CA LEU A 58 -7.59 2.28 4.06
C LEU A 58 -6.42 2.07 5.02
N GLN A 59 -5.83 0.86 5.06
CA GLN A 59 -4.77 0.49 6.00
C GLN A 59 -5.17 0.63 7.48
N ILE A 60 -6.42 0.28 7.79
CA ILE A 60 -6.85 0.10 9.19
C ILE A 60 -6.01 -1.00 9.84
N ASP A 61 -5.70 -0.82 11.12
CA ASP A 61 -4.93 -1.76 11.92
C ASP A 61 -5.44 -3.22 11.80
N ALA A 62 -4.49 -4.14 11.61
CA ALA A 62 -4.80 -5.54 11.33
C ALA A 62 -5.45 -6.25 12.54
N ASP A 63 -5.08 -5.88 13.76
CA ASP A 63 -5.64 -6.46 14.99
C ASP A 63 -7.07 -5.98 15.22
N ASN A 64 -7.35 -4.71 14.89
CA ASN A 64 -8.71 -4.16 14.88
C ASN A 64 -9.60 -4.91 13.88
N LEU A 65 -9.12 -5.15 12.65
CA LEU A 65 -9.85 -5.91 11.64
C LEU A 65 -10.04 -7.39 12.02
N ALA A 66 -9.02 -8.03 12.59
CA ALA A 66 -9.12 -9.42 13.05
C ALA A 66 -10.17 -9.57 14.16
N THR A 67 -10.29 -8.58 15.03
CA THR A 67 -11.31 -8.57 16.08
C THR A 67 -12.72 -8.44 15.50
N LEU A 68 -12.92 -7.52 14.55
CA LEU A 68 -14.21 -7.35 13.87
C LEU A 68 -14.59 -8.60 13.03
N ASP A 69 -13.62 -9.23 12.37
CA ASP A 69 -13.80 -10.51 11.67
C ASP A 69 -14.37 -11.59 12.59
N SER A 70 -13.79 -11.75 13.78
CA SER A 70 -14.22 -12.74 14.78
C SER A 70 -15.67 -12.49 15.24
N GLN A 71 -16.05 -11.23 15.40
CA GLN A 71 -17.41 -10.86 15.77
C GLN A 71 -18.41 -11.13 14.63
N MET A 72 -18.03 -10.87 13.38
CA MET A 72 -18.86 -11.15 12.21
C MET A 72 -19.01 -12.65 11.98
N GLN A 73 -17.96 -13.44 12.20
CA GLN A 73 -18.03 -14.90 12.21
C GLN A 73 -18.95 -15.41 13.33
N SER A 74 -18.87 -14.82 14.53
CA SER A 74 -19.78 -15.13 15.63
C SER A 74 -21.24 -14.83 15.27
N LEU A 75 -21.50 -13.72 14.57
CA LEU A 75 -22.83 -13.36 14.09
C LEU A 75 -23.35 -14.40 13.09
N LEU A 76 -22.49 -14.83 12.15
CA LEU A 76 -22.83 -15.88 11.19
C LEU A 76 -23.21 -17.19 11.87
N VAL A 77 -22.45 -17.59 12.90
CA VAL A 77 -22.74 -18.79 13.70
C VAL A 77 -24.10 -18.66 14.39
N LEU A 78 -24.40 -17.50 14.99
CA LEU A 78 -25.71 -17.27 15.62
C LEU A 78 -26.84 -17.32 14.58
N SER A 79 -26.62 -16.81 13.36
CA SER A 79 -27.59 -16.78 12.26
C SER A 79 -27.81 -18.11 11.56
N ASN A 80 -26.87 -19.04 11.64
CA ASN A 80 -27.04 -20.38 11.05
C ASN A 80 -27.83 -21.34 11.93
N ARG A 81 -27.99 -21.04 13.23
CA ARG A 81 -28.70 -21.91 14.18
C ARG A 81 -29.80 -21.17 14.94
N ARG A 82 -30.66 -21.93 15.61
CA ARG A 82 -31.62 -21.37 16.56
C ARG A 82 -30.85 -20.87 17.79
N SER A 83 -30.87 -19.55 18.02
CA SER A 83 -30.04 -18.90 19.04
C SER A 83 -30.87 -17.98 19.94
N ARG A 84 -30.50 -17.87 21.22
CA ARG A 84 -31.20 -16.98 22.17
C ARG A 84 -31.06 -15.51 21.74
N LYS A 85 -32.14 -14.73 21.84
CA LYS A 85 -32.12 -13.28 21.52
C LYS A 85 -31.01 -12.55 22.30
N ARG A 86 -30.83 -12.89 23.58
CA ARG A 86 -29.77 -12.34 24.44
C ARG A 86 -28.36 -12.49 23.86
N ALA A 87 -28.06 -13.60 23.17
CA ALA A 87 -26.76 -13.82 22.56
C ALA A 87 -26.50 -12.83 21.41
N TYR A 88 -27.51 -12.58 20.57
CA TYR A 88 -27.43 -11.54 19.55
C TYR A 88 -27.24 -10.15 20.15
N SER A 89 -28.08 -9.77 21.13
CA SER A 89 -28.00 -8.44 21.75
C SER A 89 -26.68 -8.20 22.50
N GLN A 90 -26.02 -9.26 23.00
CA GLN A 90 -24.70 -9.15 23.59
C GLN A 90 -23.62 -8.95 22.51
N LEU A 91 -23.67 -9.75 21.45
CA LEU A 91 -22.73 -9.64 20.33
C LEU A 91 -22.84 -8.28 19.62
N LEU A 92 -24.05 -7.79 19.35
CA LEU A 92 -24.25 -6.48 18.71
C LEU A 92 -23.72 -5.32 19.54
N ARG A 93 -23.79 -5.41 20.87
CA ARG A 93 -23.15 -4.42 21.75
C ARG A 93 -21.63 -4.46 21.67
N GLN A 94 -21.03 -5.65 21.48
CA GLN A 94 -19.59 -5.77 21.29
C GLN A 94 -19.17 -5.22 19.92
N ILE A 95 -19.91 -5.55 18.86
CA ILE A 95 -19.72 -5.01 17.52
C ILE A 95 -19.83 -3.48 17.54
N GLY A 96 -20.85 -2.92 18.19
CA GLY A 96 -21.04 -1.47 18.25
C GLY A 96 -19.88 -0.71 18.90
N ARG A 97 -19.22 -1.29 19.91
CA ARG A 97 -18.02 -0.67 20.52
C ARG A 97 -16.84 -0.68 19.55
N PHE A 98 -16.55 -1.83 18.95
CA PHE A 98 -15.45 -1.96 18.01
C PHE A 98 -15.66 -1.14 16.73
N LEU A 99 -16.91 -0.94 16.31
CA LEU A 99 -17.21 -0.05 15.18
C LEU A 99 -16.83 1.41 15.46
N GLN A 100 -16.94 1.88 16.71
CA GLN A 100 -16.51 3.24 17.06
C GLN A 100 -14.99 3.40 16.94
N ASP A 101 -14.23 2.40 17.40
CA ASP A 101 -12.77 2.41 17.31
C ASP A 101 -12.32 2.38 15.84
N VAL A 102 -12.95 1.52 15.02
CA VAL A 102 -12.68 1.43 13.58
C VAL A 102 -13.11 2.70 12.84
N GLU A 103 -14.23 3.32 13.22
CA GLU A 103 -14.69 4.59 12.62
C GLU A 103 -13.72 5.73 12.89
N PHE A 104 -13.24 5.86 14.13
CA PHE A 104 -12.26 6.88 14.48
C PHE A 104 -10.98 6.73 13.66
N GLU A 105 -10.47 5.49 13.56
CA GLU A 105 -9.29 5.22 12.74
C GLU A 105 -9.56 5.50 11.25
N ARG A 106 -10.72 5.09 10.73
CA ARG A 106 -11.16 5.34 9.35
C ARG A 106 -11.18 6.83 9.02
N GLU A 107 -11.82 7.65 9.83
CA GLU A 107 -11.89 9.10 9.61
C GLU A 107 -10.50 9.75 9.67
N ASN A 108 -9.63 9.30 10.58
CA ASN A 108 -8.25 9.77 10.63
C ASN A 108 -7.48 9.40 9.35
N ARG A 109 -7.61 8.17 8.84
CA ARG A 109 -6.97 7.73 7.58
C ARG A 109 -7.51 8.46 6.36
N LEU A 110 -8.83 8.70 6.30
CA LEU A 110 -9.46 9.50 5.25
C LEU A 110 -8.94 10.95 5.28
N GLY A 111 -8.87 11.56 6.46
CA GLY A 111 -8.28 12.89 6.64
C GLY A 111 -6.82 12.96 6.19
N GLN A 112 -6.01 11.96 6.53
CA GLN A 112 -4.61 11.86 6.08
C GLN A 112 -4.48 11.76 4.56
N ARG A 113 -5.38 11.02 3.88
CA ARG A 113 -5.40 10.91 2.42
C ARG A 113 -5.78 12.23 1.73
N ILE A 114 -6.75 12.95 2.30
CA ILE A 114 -7.18 14.26 1.77
C ILE A 114 -6.04 15.28 1.95
N ALA A 115 -5.38 15.28 3.11
CA ALA A 115 -4.27 16.18 3.41
C ALA A 115 -2.98 15.84 2.63
N SER A 116 -2.82 14.60 2.16
CA SER A 116 -1.65 14.12 1.40
C SER A 116 -2.08 13.45 0.08
N PRO A 117 -2.36 14.22 -0.98
CA PRO A 117 -2.86 13.68 -2.25
C PRO A 117 -1.86 12.78 -3.00
N THR A 118 -0.63 12.62 -2.51
CA THR A 118 0.50 12.05 -3.27
C THR A 118 0.95 10.67 -2.78
N VAL A 119 0.27 10.05 -1.81
CA VAL A 119 0.58 8.68 -1.41
C VAL A 119 -0.53 7.76 -1.89
N GLN A 120 -0.61 7.59 -3.22
CA GLN A 120 -1.06 6.32 -3.76
C GLN A 120 -0.23 5.23 -3.08
N GLN A 121 -0.91 4.14 -2.70
CA GLN A 121 -0.38 2.96 -2.02
C GLN A 121 0.97 2.54 -2.61
N ALA A 122 2.06 3.11 -2.09
CA ALA A 122 3.38 2.63 -2.36
C ALA A 122 3.58 1.48 -1.40
N THR A 123 3.76 0.28 -1.93
CA THR A 123 4.35 -0.81 -1.16
C THR A 123 5.55 -0.25 -0.41
N PRO A 124 5.66 -0.45 0.91
CA PRO A 124 6.76 0.09 1.69
C PRO A 124 8.08 -0.37 1.05
N LEU A 125 8.98 0.58 0.80
CA LEU A 125 10.30 0.30 0.24
C LEU A 125 10.95 -0.82 1.06
N THR A 126 11.52 -1.81 0.37
CA THR A 126 12.36 -2.82 1.00
C THR A 126 13.54 -2.14 1.71
N SER A 127 14.18 -2.84 2.64
CA SER A 127 15.35 -2.31 3.35
C SER A 127 16.49 -1.90 2.42
N VAL A 128 16.62 -2.56 1.27
CA VAL A 128 17.60 -2.21 0.23
C VAL A 128 17.19 -0.95 -0.52
N GLU A 129 15.93 -0.87 -0.96
CA GLU A 129 15.42 0.31 -1.69
C GLU A 129 15.44 1.58 -0.83
N SER A 130 15.11 1.47 0.46
CA SER A 130 15.23 2.59 1.41
C SER A 130 16.66 3.08 1.53
N ARG A 131 17.64 2.18 1.67
CA ARG A 131 19.06 2.54 1.73
C ARG A 131 19.55 3.18 0.44
N ILE A 132 19.12 2.66 -0.71
CA ILE A 132 19.44 3.26 -2.02
C ILE A 132 18.85 4.67 -2.08
N PHE A 133 17.56 4.84 -1.78
CA PHE A 133 16.89 6.13 -1.82
C PHE A 133 17.52 7.16 -0.88
N GLU A 134 17.83 6.78 0.37
CA GLU A 134 18.51 7.65 1.34
C GLU A 134 19.89 8.07 0.85
N THR A 135 20.67 7.11 0.33
CA THR A 135 22.01 7.38 -0.22
C THR A 135 21.93 8.33 -1.43
N LEU A 136 20.99 8.08 -2.34
CA LEU A 136 20.77 8.95 -3.50
C LEU A 136 20.32 10.34 -3.08
N THR A 137 19.44 10.46 -2.07
CA THR A 137 18.98 11.75 -1.56
C THR A 137 20.13 12.60 -1.03
N GLN A 138 21.13 11.97 -0.41
CA GLN A 138 22.32 12.67 0.10
C GLN A 138 23.32 13.03 -1.01
N LEU A 139 23.48 12.18 -2.03
CA LEU A 139 24.49 12.38 -3.09
C LEU A 139 23.97 13.21 -4.27
N VAL A 140 22.81 12.83 -4.81
CA VAL A 140 22.20 13.39 -6.03
C VAL A 140 20.68 13.41 -5.85
N PRO A 141 20.10 14.48 -5.26
CA PRO A 141 18.67 14.53 -4.94
C PRO A 141 17.74 14.30 -6.14
N SER A 142 18.10 14.78 -7.33
CA SER A 142 17.32 14.56 -8.56
C SER A 142 17.26 13.08 -8.95
N ALA A 143 18.39 12.36 -8.87
CA ALA A 143 18.42 10.91 -9.09
C ALA A 143 17.57 10.14 -8.06
N ALA A 144 17.50 10.63 -6.82
CA ALA A 144 16.64 10.03 -5.80
C ALA A 144 15.14 10.16 -6.17
N LEU A 145 14.74 11.29 -6.74
CA LEU A 145 13.36 11.51 -7.21
C LEU A 145 13.03 10.57 -8.37
N SER A 146 13.91 10.46 -9.38
CA SER A 146 13.74 9.51 -10.49
C SER A 146 13.67 8.07 -10.00
N TYR A 147 14.55 7.68 -9.07
CA TYR A 147 14.52 6.35 -8.47
C TYR A 147 13.18 6.09 -7.77
N LYS A 148 12.72 7.02 -6.94
CA LYS A 148 11.44 6.91 -6.23
C LYS A 148 10.26 6.81 -7.20
N GLN A 149 10.25 7.61 -8.27
CA GLN A 149 9.21 7.53 -9.30
C GLN A 149 9.21 6.16 -9.97
N ALA A 150 10.39 5.60 -10.31
CA ALA A 150 10.48 4.28 -10.89
C ALA A 150 9.92 3.19 -9.96
N ILE A 151 10.19 3.26 -8.65
CA ILE A 151 9.63 2.30 -7.70
C ILE A 151 8.11 2.41 -7.60
N LEU A 152 7.56 3.63 -7.51
CA LEU A 152 6.11 3.86 -7.53
C LEU A 152 5.46 3.31 -8.79
N ASP A 153 6.12 3.50 -9.92
CA ASP A 153 5.63 3.04 -11.21
C ASP A 153 5.63 1.51 -11.34
N LEU A 154 6.65 0.84 -10.79
CA LEU A 154 6.75 -0.63 -10.79
C LEU A 154 5.67 -1.29 -9.94
N ASP A 155 5.21 -0.60 -8.90
CA ASP A 155 4.15 -1.09 -8.00
C ASP A 155 2.74 -0.83 -8.54
N SER A 156 2.62 0.01 -9.58
CA SER A 156 1.33 0.37 -10.18
C SER A 156 0.71 -0.79 -10.98
N LYS A 157 -0.42 -1.32 -10.49
CA LYS A 157 -1.20 -2.39 -11.15
C LYS A 157 -1.93 -1.95 -12.41
N GLU A 158 -2.09 -0.64 -12.61
CA GLU A 158 -2.87 -0.06 -13.72
C GLU A 158 -1.97 0.43 -14.86
N ARG A 159 -0.66 0.28 -14.73
CA ARG A 159 0.29 0.82 -15.71
C ARG A 159 0.32 -0.02 -16.98
N ILE A 160 0.03 0.63 -18.11
CA ILE A 160 0.01 0.01 -19.45
C ILE A 160 1.42 -0.09 -20.05
N SER A 161 2.34 0.81 -19.69
CA SER A 161 3.69 0.90 -20.28
C SER A 161 4.75 1.29 -19.25
N PHE A 162 5.90 0.61 -19.31
CA PHE A 162 7.07 0.86 -18.46
C PHE A 162 8.17 1.65 -19.17
N ARG A 163 7.90 2.25 -20.35
CA ARG A 163 8.92 3.05 -21.05
C ARG A 163 9.38 4.25 -20.23
N GLY A 164 8.46 4.93 -19.54
CA GLY A 164 8.76 6.01 -18.61
C GLY A 164 9.58 5.52 -17.41
N THR A 165 9.14 4.44 -16.77
CA THR A 165 9.85 3.78 -15.65
C THR A 165 11.29 3.41 -16.00
N ALA A 166 11.51 2.81 -17.17
CA ALA A 166 12.83 2.46 -17.64
C ALA A 166 13.69 3.69 -17.92
N ASN A 167 13.08 4.80 -18.36
CA ASN A 167 13.76 6.07 -18.51
C ASN A 167 14.20 6.63 -17.15
N GLU A 168 13.31 6.66 -16.16
CA GLU A 168 13.63 7.12 -14.79
C GLU A 168 14.82 6.36 -14.18
N LEU A 169 14.87 5.03 -14.33
CA LEU A 169 16.01 4.23 -13.87
C LEU A 169 17.30 4.55 -14.63
N ARG A 170 17.19 4.79 -15.95
CA ARG A 170 18.35 5.16 -16.78
C ARG A 170 18.88 6.54 -16.40
N GLU A 171 18.00 7.49 -16.10
CA GLU A 171 18.36 8.84 -15.64
C GLU A 171 18.97 8.82 -14.24
N THR A 172 18.40 8.03 -13.33
CA THR A 172 18.99 7.77 -12.00
C THR A 172 20.44 7.30 -12.14
N LEU A 173 20.69 6.30 -12.98
CA LEU A 173 22.04 5.80 -13.21
C LEU A 173 22.94 6.87 -13.87
N ARG A 174 22.44 7.57 -14.90
CA ARG A 174 23.19 8.60 -15.62
C ARG A 174 23.69 9.69 -14.68
N GLU A 175 22.79 10.26 -13.89
CA GLU A 175 23.12 11.36 -12.98
C GLU A 175 24.10 10.94 -11.88
N VAL A 176 23.92 9.73 -11.32
CA VAL A 176 24.86 9.17 -10.34
C VAL A 176 26.25 8.98 -10.95
N LEU A 177 26.33 8.47 -12.18
CA LEU A 177 27.60 8.32 -12.88
C LEU A 177 28.22 9.68 -13.20
N ASP A 178 27.44 10.67 -13.60
CA ASP A 178 27.92 12.02 -13.89
C ASP A 178 28.46 12.71 -12.63
N HIS A 179 27.82 12.50 -11.47
CA HIS A 179 28.27 13.00 -10.18
C HIS A 179 29.57 12.31 -9.71
N LEU A 180 29.62 10.98 -9.76
CA LEU A 180 30.77 10.20 -9.26
C LEU A 180 31.96 10.19 -10.21
N ALA A 181 31.73 10.41 -11.50
CA ALA A 181 32.73 10.45 -12.55
C ALA A 181 32.48 11.62 -13.53
N PRO A 182 32.78 12.85 -13.09
CA PRO A 182 32.73 14.04 -13.94
C PRO A 182 33.59 13.88 -15.20
N ASP A 183 33.11 14.41 -16.33
CA ASP A 183 33.74 14.21 -17.64
C ASP A 183 35.21 14.62 -17.66
N ASP A 184 35.55 15.72 -17.02
CA ASP A 184 36.90 16.27 -16.96
C ASP A 184 37.87 15.36 -16.18
N LYS A 185 37.38 14.75 -15.09
CA LYS A 185 38.15 13.80 -14.29
C LYS A 185 38.38 12.49 -15.03
N VAL A 186 37.34 12.01 -15.73
CA VAL A 186 37.44 10.79 -16.54
C VAL A 186 38.38 11.01 -17.73
N ALA A 187 38.29 12.16 -18.39
CA ALA A 187 39.13 12.50 -19.53
C ALA A 187 40.63 12.61 -19.16
N LYS A 188 40.94 13.04 -17.94
CA LYS A 188 42.31 13.13 -17.41
C LYS A 188 42.84 11.80 -16.86
N ALA A 189 42.02 10.75 -16.83
CA ALA A 189 42.43 9.49 -16.23
C ALA A 189 43.51 8.78 -17.08
N PRO A 190 44.50 8.12 -16.44
CA PRO A 190 45.53 7.38 -17.17
C PRO A 190 44.94 6.31 -18.10
N GLY A 191 45.33 6.38 -19.37
CA GLY A 191 44.87 5.45 -20.42
C GLY A 191 43.44 5.69 -20.90
N PHE A 192 42.83 6.84 -20.59
CA PHE A 192 41.55 7.22 -21.18
C PHE A 192 41.71 7.56 -22.68
N LYS A 193 40.79 7.07 -23.49
CA LYS A 193 40.66 7.42 -24.91
C LYS A 193 39.17 7.45 -25.26
N LEU A 194 38.74 8.49 -25.98
CA LEU A 194 37.37 8.57 -26.47
C LEU A 194 37.10 7.43 -27.46
N GLU A 195 35.89 6.88 -27.39
CA GLU A 195 35.41 5.95 -28.41
C GLU A 195 35.15 6.70 -29.73
N SER A 196 35.26 5.99 -30.85
CA SER A 196 35.12 6.60 -32.18
C SER A 196 33.79 7.34 -32.31
N GLY A 197 33.84 8.59 -32.79
CA GLY A 197 32.66 9.43 -32.98
C GLY A 197 32.03 10.00 -31.70
N ARG A 198 32.68 9.87 -30.53
CA ARG A 198 32.18 10.44 -29.26
C ARG A 198 32.98 11.68 -28.87
N THR A 199 32.26 12.69 -28.37
CA THR A 199 32.83 13.95 -27.86
C THR A 199 32.95 13.99 -26.33
N LYS A 200 32.33 13.02 -25.64
CA LYS A 200 32.31 12.91 -24.18
C LYS A 200 32.52 11.46 -23.73
N PRO A 201 33.01 11.21 -22.50
CA PRO A 201 33.08 9.88 -21.94
C PRO A 201 31.70 9.21 -21.90
N ILE A 202 31.63 7.95 -22.34
CA ILE A 202 30.38 7.17 -22.24
C ILE A 202 30.20 6.60 -20.83
N GLN A 203 28.97 6.23 -20.47
CA GLN A 203 28.66 5.65 -19.14
C GLN A 203 29.56 4.47 -18.76
N LYS A 204 29.88 3.57 -19.71
CA LYS A 204 30.82 2.45 -19.49
C LYS A 204 32.21 2.92 -19.05
N GLN A 205 32.71 4.02 -19.62
CA GLN A 205 34.00 4.59 -19.26
C GLN A 205 33.95 5.23 -17.87
N LYS A 206 32.84 5.90 -17.53
CA LYS A 206 32.58 6.45 -16.19
C LYS A 206 32.56 5.36 -15.13
N VAL A 207 31.84 4.26 -15.36
CA VAL A 207 31.82 3.09 -14.45
C VAL A 207 33.23 2.56 -14.22
N ARG A 208 34.01 2.34 -15.29
CA ARG A 208 35.40 1.87 -15.18
C ARG A 208 36.28 2.82 -14.36
N TYR A 209 36.10 4.13 -14.53
CA TYR A 209 36.80 5.14 -13.75
C TYR A 209 36.47 5.02 -12.26
N ILE A 210 35.19 4.90 -11.90
CA ILE A 210 34.72 4.75 -10.50
C ILE A 210 35.29 3.47 -9.86
N LEU A 211 35.25 2.34 -10.56
CA LEU A 211 35.75 1.08 -10.02
C LEU A 211 37.27 1.14 -9.79
N LYS A 212 38.02 1.74 -10.74
CA LYS A 212 39.47 1.95 -10.59
C LYS A 212 39.81 2.89 -9.43
N SER A 213 39.08 4.00 -9.28
CA SER A 213 39.33 4.96 -8.20
C SER A 213 39.06 4.38 -6.82
N ARG A 214 38.23 3.32 -6.74
CA ARG A 214 37.97 2.53 -5.53
C ARG A 214 38.94 1.35 -5.33
N GLY A 215 39.99 1.24 -6.14
CA GLY A 215 41.03 0.22 -5.98
C GLY A 215 40.63 -1.19 -6.44
N LEU A 216 39.54 -1.34 -7.19
CA LEU A 216 39.13 -2.65 -7.69
C LEU A 216 40.04 -3.13 -8.83
N SER A 217 40.42 -4.42 -8.80
CA SER A 217 41.36 -5.00 -9.75
C SER A 217 40.77 -5.09 -11.17
N LYS A 218 41.64 -5.10 -12.19
CA LYS A 218 41.24 -5.22 -13.60
C LYS A 218 40.35 -6.44 -13.88
N THR A 219 40.50 -7.51 -13.11
CA THR A 219 39.73 -8.75 -13.24
C THR A 219 38.28 -8.58 -12.79
N ALA A 220 38.02 -7.82 -11.71
CA ALA A 220 36.68 -7.52 -11.23
C ALA A 220 35.91 -6.55 -12.16
N ILE A 221 36.63 -5.72 -12.92
CA ILE A 221 36.06 -4.71 -13.82
C ILE A 221 35.53 -5.30 -15.15
N ASN A 222 35.92 -6.54 -15.49
CA ASN A 222 35.59 -7.19 -16.77
C ASN A 222 34.57 -8.33 -16.65
N ALA A 223 33.94 -8.54 -15.49
CA ALA A 223 32.90 -9.54 -15.34
C ALA A 223 31.63 -9.15 -16.15
N PRO A 224 30.98 -10.11 -16.83
CA PRO A 224 29.84 -9.87 -17.73
C PRO A 224 28.58 -9.36 -17.01
#